data_AF-A0A967WIP3-F1
#
_entry.id   AF-A0A967WIP3-F1
#
_cell.length_a   1.000
_cell.length_b   1.000
_cell.length_c   1.000
_cell.angle_alpha   90.00
_cell.angle_beta   90.00
_cell.angle_gamma   90.00
#
_symmetry.space_group_name_H-M   'P 1'
#
loop_
_entity.id
_entity.type
_entity.pdbx_description
1 polymer ?
#
loop_
_entity_poly.entity_id
_entity_poly.type
_entity_poly.pdbx_seq_one_letter_code
_entity_poly.pdbx_strand_id
1 'polypeptide(L)'
;VPYTFTYRFSEQFLRKSEENDGGSPILQGHLILRNLWVRYYDTGYLRAEVTPRDGATPYEYVYNGMTVGGVTIGEPRIGKGTLRVACLANSKDVQIDLINDKHVPSALVSAEWNGS
;
A
#
# COMPACT_ATOMS: atom_id res chain seq x y z
N VAL A 1 10.39 24.11 -0.96
CA VAL A 1 9.79 23.06 -0.12
C VAL A 1 9.95 21.74 -0.86
N PRO A 2 10.50 20.67 -0.27
CA PRO A 2 10.59 19.37 -0.94
C PRO A 2 9.18 18.80 -1.19
N TYR A 3 9.01 18.06 -2.28
CA TYR A 3 7.75 17.40 -2.62
C TYR A 3 7.53 16.17 -1.72
N THR A 4 6.32 16.08 -1.14
CA THR A 4 5.87 14.88 -0.43
C THR A 4 4.47 14.53 -0.90
N PHE A 5 4.33 13.36 -1.49
CA PHE A 5 3.05 12.71 -1.71
C PHE A 5 2.77 11.74 -0.56
N THR A 6 1.55 11.79 -0.04
CA THR A 6 1.06 10.85 0.96
C THR A 6 -0.36 10.44 0.62
N TYR A 7 -0.62 9.12 0.63
CA TYR A 7 -1.95 8.55 0.48
C TYR A 7 -2.21 7.55 1.61
N ARG A 8 -3.23 7.82 2.42
CA ARG A 8 -3.65 6.96 3.51
C ARG A 8 -4.80 6.06 3.07
N PHE A 9 -4.65 4.74 3.25
CA PHE A 9 -5.76 3.83 3.02
C PHE A 9 -6.87 4.03 4.05
N SER A 10 -8.12 3.87 3.61
CA SER A 10 -9.25 3.75 4.53
C SER A 10 -9.16 2.46 5.34
N GLU A 11 -9.95 2.38 6.42
CA GLU A 11 -10.23 1.08 7.05
C GLU A 11 -10.78 0.10 6.01
N GLN A 12 -10.31 -1.15 6.09
CA GLN A 12 -10.75 -2.23 5.21
C GLN A 12 -11.86 -3.04 5.89
N PHE A 13 -12.89 -3.36 5.13
CA PHE A 13 -14.05 -4.12 5.60
C PHE A 13 -14.39 -5.24 4.61
N LEU A 14 -14.87 -6.37 5.13
CA LEU A 14 -15.52 -7.38 4.30
C LEU A 14 -16.85 -6.81 3.78
N ARG A 15 -17.10 -6.93 2.48
CA ARG A 15 -18.38 -6.56 1.87
C ARG A 15 -19.16 -7.82 1.56
N LYS A 16 -20.43 -7.86 1.94
CA LYS A 16 -21.34 -8.93 1.50
C LYS A 16 -21.68 -8.65 0.04
N SER A 17 -21.38 -9.56 -0.88
CA SER A 17 -21.83 -9.43 -2.26
C SER A 17 -23.33 -9.64 -2.32
N GLU A 18 -24.11 -8.57 -2.39
CA GLU A 18 -25.50 -8.62 -2.84
C GLU A 18 -25.53 -8.28 -4.33
N GLU A 19 -26.32 -9.04 -5.08
CA GLU A 19 -26.17 -9.29 -6.51
C GLU A 19 -26.24 -8.03 -7.41
N ASN A 20 -26.62 -6.85 -6.90
CA ASN A 20 -26.80 -5.65 -7.73
C ASN A 20 -26.54 -4.28 -7.07
N ASP A 21 -26.12 -4.18 -5.80
CA ASP A 21 -25.99 -2.85 -5.18
C ASP A 21 -24.93 -2.82 -4.07
N GLY A 22 -23.67 -2.59 -4.44
CA GLY A 22 -22.68 -1.98 -3.56
C GLY A 22 -22.36 -2.66 -2.22
N GLY A 23 -22.88 -3.85 -1.93
CA GLY A 23 -22.64 -4.70 -0.77
C GLY A 23 -22.49 -3.99 0.58
N SER A 24 -23.50 -4.08 1.45
CA SER A 24 -23.40 -3.56 2.82
C SER A 24 -22.12 -4.06 3.52
N PRO A 25 -21.32 -3.17 4.16
CA PRO A 25 -20.11 -3.57 4.86
C PRO A 25 -20.46 -4.42 6.08
N ILE A 26 -19.77 -5.55 6.23
CA ILE A 26 -19.86 -6.40 7.40
C ILE A 26 -18.96 -5.77 8.47
N LEU A 27 -19.55 -4.92 9.31
CA LEU A 27 -18.87 -4.24 10.42
C LEU A 27 -18.72 -5.15 11.66
N GLN A 28 -19.45 -6.25 11.69
CA GLN A 28 -19.51 -7.20 12.80
C GLN A 28 -18.48 -8.32 12.56
N GLY A 29 -17.30 -8.18 13.17
CA GLY A 29 -16.20 -9.13 13.04
C GLY A 29 -14.86 -8.53 13.44
N HIS A 30 -13.89 -9.40 13.74
CA HIS A 30 -12.49 -9.04 13.93
C HIS A 30 -11.74 -9.42 12.66
N LEU A 31 -11.47 -8.45 11.79
CA LEU A 31 -10.75 -8.68 10.55
C LEU A 31 -9.26 -8.44 10.77
N ILE A 32 -8.45 -9.48 10.58
CA ILE A 32 -6.99 -9.37 10.57
C ILE A 32 -6.50 -9.24 9.14
N LEU A 33 -5.93 -8.09 8.79
CA LEU A 33 -5.22 -7.90 7.53
C LEU A 33 -3.88 -8.62 7.58
N ARG A 34 -3.62 -9.51 6.61
CA ARG A 34 -2.36 -10.25 6.50
C ARG A 34 -1.39 -9.56 5.56
N ASN A 35 -1.83 -9.33 4.31
CA ASN A 35 -1.03 -8.65 3.30
C ASN A 35 -1.89 -7.65 2.52
N LEU A 36 -1.24 -6.60 2.06
CA LEU A 36 -1.70 -5.65 1.07
C LEU A 36 -0.75 -5.72 -0.13
N TRP A 37 -1.30 -5.71 -1.33
CA TRP A 37 -0.59 -5.65 -2.60
C TRP A 37 -0.94 -4.35 -3.29
N VAL A 38 0.05 -3.47 -3.43
CA VAL A 38 -0.11 -2.19 -4.11
C VAL A 38 0.51 -2.29 -5.48
N ARG A 39 -0.34 -2.27 -6.51
CA ARG A 39 0.11 -2.28 -7.90
C ARG A 39 0.48 -0.86 -8.31
N TYR A 40 1.68 -0.72 -8.85
CA TYR A 40 2.20 0.56 -9.32
C TYR A 40 2.67 0.44 -10.76
N TYR A 41 2.61 1.57 -11.45
CA TYR A 41 3.10 1.74 -12.81
C TYR A 41 3.90 3.04 -12.87
N ASP A 42 4.83 3.14 -13.82
CA ASP A 42 5.61 4.37 -14.06
C ASP A 42 6.13 5.05 -12.77
N THR A 43 6.62 4.24 -11.83
CA THR A 43 7.01 4.68 -10.49
C THR A 43 8.51 4.54 -10.30
N GLY A 44 9.16 5.56 -9.76
CA GLY A 44 10.57 5.54 -9.40
C GLY A 44 10.84 5.37 -7.90
N TYR A 45 9.91 5.81 -7.06
CA TYR A 45 9.98 5.60 -5.62
C TYR A 45 8.59 5.46 -5.02
N LEU A 46 8.44 4.50 -4.12
CA LEU A 46 7.23 4.30 -3.33
C LEU A 46 7.61 3.62 -2.02
N ARG A 47 7.17 4.19 -0.90
CA ARG A 47 7.30 3.59 0.43
C ARG A 47 5.91 3.34 1.00
N ALA A 48 5.67 2.13 1.51
CA ALA A 48 4.51 1.85 2.34
C ALA A 48 4.94 1.81 3.81
N GLU A 49 4.30 2.61 4.64
CA GLU A 49 4.47 2.62 6.10
C GLU A 49 3.24 1.96 6.73
N VAL A 50 3.47 0.96 7.58
CA VAL A 50 2.42 0.21 8.27
C VAL A 50 2.58 0.41 9.77
N THR A 51 1.59 1.06 10.37
CA THR A 51 1.50 1.26 11.82
C THR A 51 0.43 0.33 12.37
N PRO A 52 0.76 -0.79 13.05
CA PRO A 52 -0.20 -1.83 13.44
C PRO A 52 -1.27 -1.37 14.45
N ARG A 53 -0.93 -0.35 15.23
CA ARG A 53 -1.78 0.27 16.26
C ARG A 53 -1.26 1.67 16.54
N ASP A 54 -2.12 2.54 17.04
CA ASP A 54 -1.74 3.90 17.39
C ASP A 54 -0.53 3.93 18.35
N GLY A 55 0.41 4.83 18.08
CA GLY A 55 1.68 4.99 18.78
C GLY A 55 2.75 3.93 18.52
N ALA A 56 2.50 2.89 17.71
CA ALA A 56 3.55 1.94 17.33
C ALA A 56 4.52 2.52 16.29
N THR A 57 5.76 2.02 16.29
CA THR A 57 6.74 2.32 15.23
C THR A 57 6.27 1.71 13.90
N PRO A 58 6.22 2.47 12.79
CA PRO A 58 5.82 1.95 11.50
C PRO A 58 6.84 0.95 10.93
N TYR A 59 6.35 -0.07 10.23
CA TYR A 59 7.16 -0.92 9.36
C TYR A 59 7.19 -0.35 7.94
N GLU A 60 8.37 -0.33 7.32
CA GLU A 60 8.54 0.24 5.98
C GLU A 60 8.76 -0.84 4.91
N TYR A 61 8.07 -0.70 3.79
CA TYR A 61 8.29 -1.48 2.57
C TYR A 61 8.62 -0.50 1.44
N VAL A 62 9.85 -0.56 0.93
CA VAL A 62 10.36 0.43 -0.02
C VAL A 62 10.58 -0.19 -1.39
N TYR A 63 10.01 0.46 -2.41
CA TYR A 63 10.42 0.33 -3.79
C TYR A 63 11.19 1.58 -4.21
N ASN A 64 12.41 1.40 -4.73
CA ASN A 64 13.34 2.48 -5.10
C ASN A 64 13.77 2.41 -6.57
N GLY A 65 12.94 1.80 -7.42
CA GLY A 65 13.21 1.67 -8.85
C GLY A 65 14.13 0.52 -9.24
N MET A 66 14.78 -0.16 -8.29
CA MET A 66 15.64 -1.30 -8.60
C MET A 66 14.81 -2.56 -8.84
N THR A 67 14.87 -3.08 -10.06
CA THR A 67 14.43 -4.46 -10.36
C THR A 67 15.66 -5.37 -10.37
N VAL A 68 15.54 -6.54 -9.75
CA VAL A 68 16.62 -7.55 -9.72
C VAL A 68 17.02 -7.90 -11.17
N GLY A 69 18.29 -7.68 -11.53
CA GLY A 69 18.86 -8.06 -12.83
C GLY A 69 18.89 -6.97 -13.92
N GLY A 70 18.39 -5.75 -13.65
CA GLY A 70 18.40 -4.66 -14.63
C GLY A 70 18.89 -3.36 -14.01
N VAL A 71 20.22 -3.14 -14.03
CA VAL A 71 20.82 -1.87 -13.62
C VAL A 71 21.45 -1.23 -14.85
N THR A 72 20.75 -0.24 -15.43
CA THR A 72 21.36 0.70 -16.38
C THR A 72 21.81 1.92 -15.59
N ILE A 73 23.10 2.28 -15.71
CA ILE A 73 23.66 3.46 -15.05
C ILE A 73 23.32 4.70 -15.89
N GLY A 74 22.71 5.73 -15.29
CA GLY A 74 22.50 7.04 -15.92
C GLY A 74 21.05 7.42 -16.23
N GLU A 75 20.08 6.51 -16.07
CA GLU A 75 18.65 6.79 -16.32
C GLU A 75 17.82 6.73 -15.01
N PRO A 76 16.73 7.52 -14.91
CA PRO A 76 15.80 7.44 -13.79
C PRO A 76 15.17 6.04 -13.75
N ARG A 77 15.26 5.40 -12.59
CA ARG A 77 14.84 4.01 -12.36
C ARG A 77 13.33 3.93 -12.20
N ILE A 78 12.61 4.07 -13.31
CA ILE A 78 11.16 4.04 -13.34
C ILE A 78 10.72 2.64 -13.76
N GLY A 79 9.76 2.07 -13.01
CA GLY A 79 9.30 0.71 -13.26
C GLY A 79 7.85 0.48 -12.88
N LYS A 80 7.41 -0.75 -13.08
CA LYS A 80 6.08 -1.25 -12.76
C LYS A 80 6.19 -2.53 -11.95
N GLY A 81 5.22 -2.78 -11.10
CA GLY A 81 5.25 -3.96 -10.26
C GLY A 81 4.16 -3.94 -9.20
N THR A 82 4.35 -4.82 -8.22
CA THR A 82 3.44 -4.94 -7.08
C THR A 82 4.28 -4.92 -5.80
N LEU A 83 4.05 -3.93 -4.95
CA LEU A 83 4.66 -3.85 -3.64
C LEU A 83 3.81 -4.68 -2.68
N ARG A 84 4.37 -5.78 -2.19
CA ARG A 84 3.76 -6.60 -1.14
C ARG A 84 4.11 -6.03 0.23
N VAL A 85 3.09 -5.74 1.02
CA VAL A 85 3.16 -5.11 2.33
C VAL A 85 2.52 -6.08 3.33
N ALA A 86 3.27 -6.57 4.32
CA ALA A 86 2.67 -7.37 5.38
C ALA A 86 2.14 -6.45 6.49
N CYS A 87 0.86 -6.67 6.87
CA CYS A 87 0.16 -5.84 7.85
C CYS A 87 0.08 -6.53 9.21
N LEU A 88 -0.34 -7.80 9.22
CA LEU A 88 -0.48 -8.65 10.40
C LEU A 88 -1.18 -7.96 11.60
N ALA A 89 -2.23 -7.19 11.30
CA ALA A 89 -2.88 -6.32 12.27
C ALA A 89 -4.39 -6.26 12.03
N ASN A 90 -5.12 -5.88 13.07
CA ASN A 90 -6.56 -5.64 13.00
C ASN A 90 -6.85 -4.47 12.06
N SER A 91 -7.81 -4.64 11.15
CA SER A 91 -8.18 -3.63 10.17
C SER A 91 -8.60 -2.30 10.80
N LYS A 92 -9.17 -2.33 12.01
CA LYS A 92 -9.61 -1.16 12.79
C LYS A 92 -8.46 -0.32 13.34
N ASP A 93 -7.34 -0.96 13.64
CA ASP A 93 -6.24 -0.34 14.38
C ASP A 93 -5.07 0.04 13.46
N VAL A 94 -4.93 -0.67 12.34
CA VAL A 94 -3.81 -0.51 11.41
C VAL A 94 -3.96 0.74 10.55
N GLN A 95 -2.89 1.54 10.50
CA GLN A 95 -2.75 2.63 9.55
C GLN A 95 -1.75 2.22 8.48
N ILE A 96 -2.10 2.43 7.22
CA ILE A 96 -1.24 2.11 6.08
C ILE A 96 -1.14 3.36 5.21
N ASP A 97 0.07 3.89 5.09
CA ASP A 97 0.38 5.10 4.35
C ASP A 97 1.32 4.78 3.18
N LEU A 98 0.99 5.28 1.99
CA LEU A 98 1.86 5.28 0.83
C LEU A 98 2.49 6.64 0.68
N ILE A 99 3.82 6.68 0.62
CA ILE A 99 4.59 7.91 0.65
C ILE A 99 5.58 7.91 -0.51
N ASN A 100 5.67 9.07 -1.17
CA ASN A 100 6.76 9.41 -2.07
C ASN A 100 7.30 10.79 -1.71
N ASP A 101 8.50 10.79 -1.12
CA ASP A 101 9.25 11.99 -0.70
C ASP A 101 10.43 12.29 -1.64
N LYS A 102 10.43 11.70 -2.84
CA LYS A 102 11.47 11.86 -3.86
C LYS A 102 10.95 12.65 -5.06
N HIS A 103 11.89 13.18 -5.84
CA HIS A 103 11.60 13.94 -7.06
C HIS A 103 11.15 13.07 -8.25
N VAL A 104 11.12 11.74 -8.06
CA VAL A 104 10.74 10.78 -9.10
C VAL A 104 9.24 10.47 -9.03
N PRO A 105 8.59 10.10 -10.15
CA PRO A 105 7.15 9.88 -10.17
C PRO A 105 6.71 8.67 -9.35
N SER A 106 5.44 8.65 -8.95
CA SER A 106 4.74 7.51 -8.40
C SER A 106 3.30 7.47 -8.91
N ALA A 107 2.89 6.38 -9.55
CA ALA A 107 1.53 6.17 -10.02
C ALA A 107 0.97 4.83 -9.50
N LEU A 108 -0.05 4.94 -8.65
CA LEU A 108 -0.75 3.84 -8.02
C LEU A 108 -1.91 3.40 -8.91
N VAL A 109 -2.00 2.10 -9.20
CA VAL A 109 -3.01 1.54 -10.12
C VAL A 109 -4.14 0.89 -9.35
N SER A 110 -3.80 0.03 -8.39
CA SER A 110 -4.78 -0.70 -7.58
C SER A 110 -4.15 -1.12 -6.26
N ALA A 111 -5.01 -1.43 -5.30
CA ALA A 111 -4.62 -2.04 -4.04
C ALA A 111 -5.57 -3.19 -3.73
N GLU A 112 -5.00 -4.33 -3.36
CA GLU A 112 -5.72 -5.55 -3.02
C GLU A 112 -5.23 -6.05 -1.67
N TRP A 113 -6.10 -6.64 -0.86
CA TRP A 113 -5.73 -7.15 0.46
C TRP A 113 -6.25 -8.56 0.68
N ASN A 114 -5.58 -9.29 1.57
CA ASN A 114 -6.11 -10.53 2.13
C ASN A 114 -6.12 -10.48 3.66
N GLY A 115 -7.09 -11.19 4.23
CA GLY A 115 -7.31 -11.20 5.66
C GLY A 115 -8.30 -12.29 6.05
N SER A 116 -8.42 -12.48 7.35
CA SER A 116 -9.34 -13.44 7.98
C SER A 116 -10.01 -12.80 9.18
#